data_AF-A0A1D8RRV0-F1
#
_entry.id   AF-A0A1D8RRV0-F1
#
_cell.length_a   1.000
_cell.length_b   1.000
_cell.length_c   1.000
_cell.angle_alpha   90.00
_cell.angle_beta   90.00
_cell.angle_gamma   90.00
#
_symmetry.space_group_name_H-M   'P 1'
#
loop_
_entity.id
_entity.type
_entity.pdbx_description
1 polymer ?
#
loop_
_entity_poly.entity_id
_entity_poly.type
_entity_poly.pdbx_seq_one_letter_code
_entity_poly.pdbx_strand_id
1 'polypeptide(L)'
;MHLLGRSLPIDFVKALDLGADGVAVSNSAMQAIGCIAAIMCNTNNCPAGIATQKKDLRQRLNIEKSAVQLKNFFEASTELMSVMARACGHD
;
A
#
# COMPACT_ATOMS: atom_id res chain seq x y z
N MET A 1 8.49 -14.42 11.75
CA MET A 1 7.67 -13.32 12.30
C MET A 1 8.59 -12.26 12.90
N HIS A 2 9.42 -11.63 12.06
CA HIS A 2 10.20 -10.46 12.41
C HIS A 2 9.44 -9.23 11.86
N LEU A 3 9.43 -8.15 12.63
CA LEU A 3 8.59 -6.96 12.50
C LEU A 3 8.82 -6.16 11.20
N LEU A 4 8.27 -6.62 10.07
CA LEU A 4 7.99 -5.77 8.90
C LEU A 4 6.66 -5.03 9.10
N GLY A 5 6.53 -4.30 10.21
CA GLY A 5 5.28 -3.61 10.60
C GLY A 5 4.98 -2.36 9.76
N ARG A 6 5.88 -1.98 8.85
CA ARG A 6 5.74 -0.80 7.99
C ARG A 6 6.29 -1.19 6.61
N SER A 7 5.43 -1.50 5.65
CA SER A 7 5.80 -1.85 4.27
C SER A 7 6.42 -0.64 3.55
N LEU A 8 7.66 -0.33 3.88
CA LEU A 8 8.46 0.73 3.28
C LEU A 8 9.17 0.20 2.02
N PRO A 9 9.56 1.09 1.08
CA PRO A 9 10.29 0.68 -0.11
C PRO A 9 11.56 -0.13 0.18
N ILE A 10 12.26 0.17 1.28
CA ILE A 10 13.44 -0.58 1.73
C ILE A 10 13.16 -2.07 2.00
N ASP A 11 11.96 -2.40 2.49
CA ASP A 11 11.60 -3.79 2.77
C ASP A 11 11.23 -4.53 1.47
N PHE A 12 10.81 -3.80 0.44
CA PHE A 12 10.62 -4.36 -0.90
C PHE A 12 11.96 -4.70 -1.53
N VAL A 13 12.93 -3.79 -1.44
CA VAL A 13 14.30 -4.03 -1.91
C VAL A 13 14.90 -5.27 -1.22
N LYS A 14 14.86 -5.34 0.11
CA LYS A 14 15.36 -6.51 0.85
C LYS A 14 14.70 -7.82 0.41
N ALA A 15 13.40 -7.81 0.14
CA ALA A 15 12.70 -9.01 -0.31
C ALA A 15 13.20 -9.46 -1.70
N LEU A 16 13.38 -8.51 -2.63
CA LEU A 16 13.94 -8.78 -3.95
C LEU A 16 15.40 -9.26 -3.85
N ASP A 17 16.23 -8.63 -3.02
CA ASP A 17 17.62 -9.02 -2.80
C ASP A 17 17.76 -10.44 -2.23
N LEU A 18 16.79 -10.88 -1.42
CA LEU A 18 16.70 -12.25 -0.90
C LEU A 18 16.20 -13.28 -1.93
N GLY A 19 15.93 -12.85 -3.16
CA GLY A 19 15.53 -13.71 -4.28
C GLY A 19 14.03 -13.80 -4.52
N ALA A 20 13.21 -12.87 -4.01
CA ALA A 20 11.80 -12.81 -4.37
C ALA A 20 11.62 -12.28 -5.80
N ASP A 21 10.72 -12.87 -6.59
CA ASP A 21 10.37 -12.39 -7.93
C ASP A 21 9.44 -11.16 -7.91
N GLY A 22 8.88 -10.83 -6.75
CA GLY A 22 7.97 -9.71 -6.59
C GLY A 22 7.48 -9.52 -5.16
N VAL A 23 6.87 -8.36 -4.91
CA VAL A 23 6.38 -7.97 -3.59
C VAL A 23 4.91 -7.60 -3.65
N ALA A 24 4.08 -8.34 -2.93
CA ALA A 24 2.66 -8.03 -2.78
C ALA A 24 2.44 -7.03 -1.64
N VAL A 25 1.74 -5.94 -1.92
CA VAL A 25 1.35 -4.93 -0.94
C VAL A 25 -0.14 -5.00 -0.64
N SER A 26 -0.52 -4.84 0.63
CA SER A 26 -1.92 -4.87 1.05
C SER A 26 -2.24 -3.71 1.99
N ASN A 27 -1.88 -3.78 3.27
CA ASN A 27 -2.23 -2.75 4.25
C ASN A 27 -1.72 -1.34 3.87
N SER A 28 -0.51 -1.22 3.34
CA SER A 28 0.05 0.06 2.88
C SER A 28 -0.72 0.63 1.68
N ALA A 29 -1.09 -0.21 0.72
CA ALA A 29 -1.94 0.19 -0.40
C ALA A 29 -3.35 0.58 0.07
N MET A 30 -3.94 -0.13 1.03
CA MET A 30 -5.21 0.24 1.64
C MET A 30 -5.13 1.60 2.35
N GLN A 31 -4.02 1.89 3.04
CA GLN A 31 -3.78 3.19 3.68
C GLN A 31 -3.61 4.30 2.65
N ALA A 32 -2.91 4.03 1.54
CA ALA A 32 -2.75 4.98 0.44
C ALA A 32 -4.10 5.42 -0.15
N ILE A 33 -5.08 4.52 -0.24
CA ILE A 33 -6.44 4.86 -0.73
C ILE A 33 -7.38 5.42 0.35
N GLY A 34 -6.92 5.58 1.59
CA GLY A 34 -7.68 6.23 2.68
C GLY A 34 -8.08 5.34 3.87
N CYS A 35 -7.52 4.14 4.02
CA CYS A 35 -7.77 3.31 5.21
C CYS A 35 -7.19 3.96 6.46
N ILE A 36 -8.05 4.16 7.47
CA ILE A 36 -7.68 4.74 8.77
C ILE A 36 -7.35 3.69 9.84
N ALA A 37 -7.18 2.42 9.45
CA ALA A 37 -6.93 1.30 10.35
C ALA A 37 -7.95 1.20 11.52
N ALA A 38 -9.25 1.29 11.22
CA ALA A 38 -10.32 1.22 12.22
C ALA A 38 -10.56 -0.19 12.80
N ILE A 39 -9.89 -1.23 12.29
CA ILE A 39 -9.96 -2.63 12.78
C ILE A 39 -11.41 -3.14 12.89
N MET A 40 -12.23 -2.84 11.89
CA MET A 40 -13.65 -3.23 11.88
C MET A 40 -14.11 -3.81 10.54
N CYS A 41 -13.15 -4.25 9.71
CA CYS A 41 -13.39 -4.69 8.34
C CYS A 41 -14.40 -5.86 8.25
N ASN A 42 -14.43 -6.75 9.24
CA ASN A 42 -15.36 -7.88 9.33
C ASN A 42 -16.81 -7.48 9.68
N THR A 43 -17.04 -6.25 10.16
CA THR A 43 -18.36 -5.81 10.63
C THR A 43 -19.23 -5.19 9.52
N ASN A 44 -18.69 -5.05 8.31
CA ASN A 44 -19.33 -4.35 7.19
C ASN A 44 -19.59 -2.84 7.45
N ASN A 45 -18.97 -2.25 8.49
CA ASN A 45 -19.15 -0.85 8.90
C ASN A 45 -17.89 0.00 8.68
N CYS A 46 -17.10 -0.27 7.63
CA CYS A 46 -15.90 0.50 7.34
C CYS A 46 -16.22 2.01 7.19
N PRO A 47 -15.65 2.90 8.03
CA PRO A 47 -15.99 4.32 8.02
C PRO A 47 -15.43 5.04 6.79
N ALA A 48 -14.34 4.53 6.22
CA ALA A 48 -13.69 5.03 5.01
C ALA A 48 -14.33 4.52 3.71
N GLY A 49 -15.33 3.62 3.79
CA GLY A 49 -16.01 3.08 2.61
C GLY A 49 -15.23 2.03 1.81
N ILE A 50 -14.07 1.57 2.30
CA ILE A 50 -13.19 0.59 1.61
C ILE A 50 -13.70 -0.85 1.80
N ALA A 51 -13.84 -1.30 3.05
CA ALA A 51 -14.23 -2.67 3.38
C ALA A 51 -15.71 -2.75 3.79
N THR A 52 -16.62 -2.43 2.86
CA THR A 52 -18.06 -2.47 3.10
C THR A 52 -18.87 -2.72 1.84
N GLN A 53 -19.96 -3.47 2.01
CA GLN A 53 -20.96 -3.74 0.98
C GLN A 53 -22.18 -2.82 1.07
N LYS A 54 -22.28 -1.99 2.12
CA LYS A 54 -23.39 -1.05 2.31
C LYS A 54 -23.25 0.14 1.36
N LYS A 55 -24.32 0.47 0.63
CA LYS A 55 -24.28 1.49 -0.44
C LYS A 55 -23.92 2.89 0.10
N ASP A 56 -24.49 3.26 1.24
CA ASP A 56 -24.26 4.53 1.94
C ASP A 56 -22.81 4.69 2.42
N LEU A 57 -22.19 3.60 2.89
CA LEU A 57 -20.79 3.62 3.32
C LEU A 57 -19.84 3.59 2.12
N ARG A 58 -20.14 2.80 1.09
CA ARG A 58 -19.28 2.67 -0.11
C ARG A 58 -19.15 3.99 -0.87
N GLN A 59 -20.21 4.82 -0.88
CA GLN A 59 -20.19 6.16 -1.48
C GLN A 59 -19.18 7.12 -0.85
N ARG A 60 -18.66 6.81 0.36
CA ARG A 60 -17.66 7.64 1.04
C ARG A 60 -16.27 7.54 0.41
N LEU A 61 -16.00 6.48 -0.35
CA LEU A 61 -14.73 6.32 -1.06
C LEU A 61 -14.75 7.12 -2.37
N ASN A 62 -13.92 8.16 -2.46
CA ASN A 62 -13.71 8.89 -3.71
C ASN A 62 -12.71 8.14 -4.59
N ILE A 63 -13.22 7.40 -5.58
CA ILE A 63 -12.44 6.51 -6.44
C ILE A 63 -11.35 7.27 -7.20
N GLU A 64 -11.66 8.43 -7.80
CA GLU A 64 -10.71 9.19 -8.61
C GLU A 64 -9.54 9.69 -7.76
N LYS A 65 -9.84 10.27 -6.59
CA LYS A 65 -8.81 10.73 -5.64
C LYS A 65 -7.97 9.57 -5.14
N SER A 66 -8.61 8.47 -4.72
CA SER A 66 -7.92 7.30 -4.20
C SER A 66 -7.02 6.64 -5.25
N ALA A 67 -7.43 6.62 -6.53
CA ALA A 67 -6.61 6.11 -7.62
C ALA A 67 -5.33 6.95 -7.82
N VAL A 68 -5.44 8.28 -7.77
CA VAL A 68 -4.28 9.19 -7.83
C VAL A 68 -3.35 8.97 -6.63
N GLN A 69 -3.90 8.83 -5.43
CA GLN A 69 -3.10 8.56 -4.22
C GLN A 69 -2.37 7.21 -4.31
N LEU A 70 -3.03 6.17 -4.83
CA LEU A 70 -2.43 4.87 -5.03
C LEU A 70 -1.32 4.90 -6.08
N LYS A 71 -1.53 5.62 -7.19
CA LYS A 71 -0.50 5.87 -8.21
C LYS A 71 0.73 6.54 -7.59
N ASN A 72 0.53 7.64 -6.86
CA ASN A 72 1.62 8.37 -6.21
C ASN A 72 2.37 7.48 -5.20
N PHE A 73 1.67 6.63 -4.45
CA PHE A 73 2.30 5.66 -3.54
C PHE A 73 3.21 4.69 -4.29
N PHE A 74 2.75 4.11 -5.40
CA PHE A 74 3.57 3.20 -6.19
C PHE A 74 4.74 3.92 -6.86
N GLU A 75 4.52 5.09 -7.47
CA GLU A 75 5.58 5.89 -8.12
C GLU A 75 6.68 6.25 -7.12
N ALA A 76 6.32 6.81 -5.96
CA ALA A 76 7.28 7.14 -4.92
C ALA A 76 8.01 5.89 -4.38
N SER A 77 7.31 4.76 -4.26
CA SER A 77 7.95 3.51 -3.84
C SER A 77 8.98 3.03 -4.86
N THR A 78 8.63 3.02 -6.14
CA THR A 78 9.52 2.60 -7.21
C THR A 78 10.70 3.55 -7.38
N GLU A 79 10.48 4.86 -7.25
CA GLU A 79 11.55 5.86 -7.32
C GLU A 79 12.60 5.62 -6.22
N LEU A 80 12.15 5.42 -4.98
CA LEU A 80 13.04 5.11 -3.85
C LEU A 80 13.76 3.77 -4.03
N MET A 81 13.10 2.76 -4.60
CA MET A 81 13.73 1.49 -4.95
C MET A 81 14.81 1.68 -6.02
N SER A 82 14.56 2.47 -7.06
CA SER A 82 15.55 2.78 -8.11
C SER A 82 16.75 3.54 -7.56
N VAL A 83 16.56 4.45 -6.58
CA VAL A 83 17.68 5.11 -5.91
C VAL A 83 18.58 4.09 -5.21
N MET A 84 17.99 3.09 -4.55
CA MET A 84 18.76 2.02 -3.88
C MET A 84 19.45 1.11 -4.89
N ALA A 85 18.77 0.72 -5.97
CA ALA A 85 19.37 -0.06 -7.06
C ALA A 85 20.61 0.64 -7.62
N ARG A 86 20.52 1.95 -7.89
CA ARG A 86 21.65 2.78 -8.36
C ARG A 86 22.80 2.86 -7.37
N ALA A 87 22.50 2.93 -6.08
CA ALA A 87 23.53 2.89 -5.04
C ALA A 87 24.29 1.55 -5.00
N CYS A 88 23.66 0.46 -5.43
CA CYS A 88 24.27 -0.86 -5.59
C CYS A 88 24.91 -1.10 -6.97
N GLY A 89 24.89 -0.10 -7.87
CA GLY A 89 25.46 -0.23 -9.22
C GLY A 89 24.53 -0.88 -10.25
N HIS A 90 23.22 -0.89 -9.99
CA HIS A 90 22.17 -1.36 -10.89
C HIS A 90 21.30 -0.19 -11.38
N ASP A 91 20.79 -0.25 -12.61
CA ASP A 91 19.97 0.84 -13.20
C ASP A 91 18.47 0.74 -12.88
#